data_AF-A0A7X5F470-F1
#
_entry.id   AF-A0A7X5F470-F1
#
_cell.length_a   1.000
_cell.length_b   1.000
_cell.length_c   1.000
_cell.angle_alpha   90.00
_cell.angle_beta   90.00
_cell.angle_gamma   90.00
#
_symmetry.space_group_name_H-M   'P 1'
#
loop_
_entity.id
_entity.type
_entity.pdbx_description
1 polymer ?
#
loop_
_entity_poly.entity_id
_entity_poly.type
_entity_poly.pdbx_seq_one_letter_code
_entity_poly.pdbx_strand_id
1 'polypeptide(L)' 'MVALVVFVVVYALVAMVIGDMTLQQSSHLVRFGFFAVAGLVWVIPAGAIIWWMQRGGKQRG' A
#
# COMPACT_ATOMS: atom_id res chain seq x y z
N MET A 1 -5.84 15.02 4.81
CA MET A 1 -6.85 13.93 4.75
C MET A 1 -7.07 13.44 3.32
N VAL A 2 -7.47 14.30 2.37
CA VAL A 2 -7.79 13.87 0.99
C VAL A 2 -6.61 13.22 0.24
N ALA A 3 -5.40 13.78 0.32
CA ALA A 3 -4.21 13.21 -0.35
C ALA A 3 -3.86 11.79 0.13
N LEU A 4 -4.11 11.49 1.41
CA LEU A 4 -3.85 10.16 1.98
C LEU A 4 -4.85 9.13 1.48
N VAL A 5 -6.13 9.51 1.42
CA VAL A 5 -7.19 8.64 0.91
C VAL A 5 -6.93 8.32 -0.56
N VAL A 6 -6.57 9.32 -1.37
CA VAL A 6 -6.25 9.12 -2.79
C VAL A 6 -5.05 8.18 -2.97
N PHE A 7 -3.96 8.38 -2.20
CA PHE A 7 -2.78 7.54 -2.30
C PHE A 7 -3.07 6.08 -1.90
N VAL A 8 -3.79 5.88 -0.79
CA VAL A 8 -4.22 4.56 -0.30
C VAL A 8 -5.10 3.86 -1.32
N VAL A 9 -6.07 4.57 -1.90
CA VAL A 9 -6.98 4.02 -2.91
C VAL A 9 -6.22 3.62 -4.16
N VAL A 10 -5.32 4.46 -4.67
CA VAL A 10 -4.52 4.16 -5.87
C VAL A 10 -3.65 2.93 -5.63
N TYR A 11 -2.94 2.83 -4.51
CA TYR A 11 -2.14 1.64 -4.22
C TYR A 11 -3.01 0.39 -4.05
N ALA A 12 -4.15 0.48 -3.34
CA ALA A 12 -5.03 -0.67 -3.15
C ALA A 12 -5.52 -1.23 -4.49
N LEU A 13 -5.88 -0.33 -5.43
CA LEU A 13 -6.25 -0.70 -6.79
C LEU A 13 -5.08 -1.32 -7.55
N VAL A 14 -3.87 -0.75 -7.46
CA VAL A 14 -2.67 -1.29 -8.12
C VAL A 14 -2.34 -2.69 -7.57
N ALA A 15 -2.34 -2.87 -6.25
CA ALA A 15 -2.08 -4.17 -5.63
C ALA A 15 -3.12 -5.21 -6.00
N MET A 16 -4.40 -4.81 -6.11
CA MET A 16 -5.48 -5.68 -6.54
C MET A 16 -5.34 -6.08 -8.01
N VAL A 17 -5.02 -5.14 -8.91
CA VAL A 17 -4.79 -5.41 -10.33
C VAL A 17 -3.58 -6.33 -10.54
N ILE A 18 -2.47 -6.08 -9.85
CA ILE A 18 -1.28 -6.96 -9.95
C ILE A 18 -1.61 -8.35 -9.39
N GLY A 19 -2.36 -8.41 -8.28
CA GLY A 19 -2.82 -9.65 -7.67
C GLY A 19 -3.77 -10.44 -8.56
N ASP A 20 -4.64 -9.77 -9.30
CA ASP A 20 -5.56 -10.40 -10.25
C ASP A 20 -4.81 -10.88 -11.51
N MET A 21 -4.04 -9.99 -12.16
CA MET A 21 -3.31 -10.31 -13.40
C MET A 21 -2.25 -11.41 -13.20
N THR A 22 -1.59 -11.47 -12.05
CA THR A 22 -0.45 -12.39 -11.83
C THR A 22 -0.90 -13.74 -11.23
N LEU A 23 -2.07 -13.80 -10.58
CA LEU A 23 -2.43 -14.97 -9.76
C LEU A 23 -3.70 -15.69 -10.17
N GLN A 24 -4.38 -15.29 -11.24
CA GLN A 24 -5.51 -16.02 -11.81
C GLN A 24 -5.17 -17.47 -12.23
N GLN A 25 -3.92 -17.76 -12.61
CA GLN A 25 -3.46 -19.08 -13.05
C GLN A 25 -2.51 -19.77 -12.04
N SER A 26 -2.25 -19.13 -10.89
CA SER A 26 -1.19 -19.53 -9.95
C SER A 26 -1.74 -20.31 -8.74
N SER A 27 -0.96 -21.26 -8.23
CA SER A 27 -1.29 -22.05 -7.03
C SER A 27 -1.58 -21.18 -5.80
N HIS A 28 -2.52 -21.62 -4.95
CA HIS A 28 -2.94 -20.92 -3.72
C HIS A 28 -1.77 -20.48 -2.82
N LEU A 29 -0.67 -21.24 -2.79
CA LEU A 29 0.54 -20.91 -2.02
C LEU A 29 1.27 -19.68 -2.55
N VAL A 30 1.38 -19.55 -3.88
CA VAL A 30 1.98 -18.37 -4.53
C VAL A 30 1.10 -17.15 -4.26
N ARG A 31 -0.22 -17.35 -4.19
CA ARG A 31 -1.20 -16.31 -3.85
C ARG A 31 -1.06 -15.78 -2.45
N PHE A 32 -0.89 -16.68 -1.49
CA PHE A 32 -0.59 -16.28 -0.13
C PHE A 32 0.75 -15.50 -0.02
N GLY A 33 1.81 -16.01 -0.66
CA GLY A 33 3.12 -15.35 -0.67
C GLY A 33 3.08 -13.94 -1.27
N PHE A 34 2.38 -13.76 -2.40
CA PHE A 34 2.24 -12.46 -3.04
C PHE A 34 1.51 -11.46 -2.14
N PHE A 35 0.39 -11.84 -1.51
CA PHE A 35 -0.33 -10.95 -0.60
C PHE A 35 0.48 -10.62 0.66
N ALA A 36 1.27 -11.56 1.19
CA ALA A 36 2.17 -11.31 2.32
C ALA A 36 3.24 -10.27 1.95
N VAL A 37 3.87 -10.41 0.79
CA VAL A 37 4.87 -9.45 0.31
C VAL A 37 4.23 -8.11 -0.05
N ALA A 38 3.09 -8.10 -0.74
CA ALA A 38 2.36 -6.88 -1.09
C ALA A 38 1.90 -6.12 0.17
N GLY A 39 1.53 -6.82 1.24
CA GLY A 39 1.25 -6.25 2.55
C GLY A 39 2.50 -5.72 3.26
N LEU A 40 3.65 -6.38 3.12
CA LEU A 40 4.93 -5.87 3.64
C LEU A 40 5.42 -4.64 2.88
N VAL A 41 5.26 -4.61 1.56
CA VAL A 41 5.59 -3.45 0.72
C VAL A 41 4.75 -2.23 1.14
N TRP A 42 3.53 -2.42 1.64
CA TRP A 42 2.68 -1.35 2.18
C TRP A 42 3.26 -0.66 3.43
N VAL A 43 4.21 -1.27 4.13
CA VAL A 43 4.89 -0.62 5.27
C VAL A 43 5.69 0.60 4.82
N ILE A 44 6.25 0.59 3.61
CA ILE A 44 6.99 1.74 3.04
C ILE A 44 6.07 2.97 2.89
N PRO A 45 4.91 2.89 2.21
CA PRO A 45 3.99 4.01 2.14
C PRO A 45 3.39 4.38 3.50
N ALA A 46 3.08 3.42 4.37
CA ALA A 46 2.63 3.73 5.73
C ALA A 46 3.69 4.56 6.51
N GLY A 47 4.97 4.19 6.39
CA GLY A 47 6.10 4.92 6.97
C GLY A 47 6.31 6.30 6.34
N ALA A 48 6.22 6.41 5.01
CA ALA A 48 6.30 7.69 4.30
C ALA A 48 5.20 8.66 4.74
N ILE A 49 3.98 8.15 5.01
CA ILE A 49 2.86 8.92 5.54
C ILE A 49 3.15 9.39 6.97
N ILE A 50 3.59 8.50 7.87
CA ILE A 50 3.91 8.85 9.26
C ILE A 50 5.01 9.92 9.30
N TRP A 51 6.04 9.78 8.47
CA TRP A 51 7.11 10.76 8.35
C TRP A 51 6.62 12.10 7.81
N TRP A 52 5.70 12.09 6.84
CA TRP A 52 5.09 13.32 6.33
C TRP A 52 4.18 13.99 7.37
N MET A 53 3.42 13.21 8.16
CA MET A 53 2.65 13.72 9.29
C MET A 53 3.55 14.32 10.37
N GLN A 54 4.69 13.68 10.69
CA GLN A 54 5.68 14.23 11.61
C GLN A 54 6.27 15.56 11.11
N ARG A 55 6.50 15.71 9.80
CA ARG A 55 6.96 16.99 9.21
C ARG A 55 5.86 18.05 9.12
N GLY A 56 4.64 17.67 8.81
CA GLY A 56 3.49 18.58 8.69
C GLY A 56 2.98 19.12 10.04
N GLY A 57 3.30 18.44 11.15
CA GLY A 57 2.95 18.88 12.51
C GLY A 57 3.74 20.10 13.01
N LYS A 58 4.85 20.49 12.37
CA LYS A 58 5.70 21.63 12.81
C LYS A 58 5.29 22.98 12.20
N GLN A 59 4.02 23.15 11.79
CA GLN A 59 3.52 24.42 11.23
C GLN A 59 2.28 24.98 11.94
N ARG A 60 2.02 24.64 13.20
CA ARG A 60 0.99 25.34 13.99
C ARG A 60 1.43 25.55 15.43
N GLY A 61 1.90 26.77 15.70
CA GLY A 61 1.90 27.44 17.02
C GLY A 61 3.06 27.10 17.92
#